data_AF-A0A521XXI2-F1
#
_entry.id   AF-A0A521XXI2-F1
#
_cell.length_a   1.000
_cell.length_b   1.000
_cell.length_c   1.000
_cell.angle_alpha   90.00
_cell.angle_beta   90.00
_cell.angle_gamma   90.00
#
_symmetry.space_group_name_H-M   'P 1'
#
loop_
_entity.id
_entity.type
_entity.pdbx_description
1 polymer ?
#
loop_
_entity_poly.entity_id
_entity_poly.type
_entity_poly.pdbx_seq_one_letter_code
_entity_poly.pdbx_strand_id
1 'polypeptide(L)'
;AHCVAGTGLTPMVSEITVTFNDINGTQVTVTGANKIHLSPLWTGDLSDGNDLAVLTLDFAVSGIQGLELATGNDALGKAVDIYGYGDYGPGGQGAIYPSDGKLRRVSNLYEVLGSDPAMQSLGYGLDNLVFYDFDNGTTRFDSFGRFMNLHDTGLGNDQEGSIGLGDSGGPSLLNGRIVGVHSFALQLDGYVRNPSAVGSWGELAADALVFPAQDWIHSIAHAPEPATWASMGLGLAACCVAARRRSA
;
A
#
# COMPACT_ATOMS: atom_id res chain seq x y z
N ALA A 1 -3.46 -4.47 4.76
CA ALA A 1 -3.96 -5.46 5.74
C ALA A 1 -5.09 -6.31 5.15
N HIS A 2 -6.05 -5.68 4.47
CA HIS A 2 -7.25 -6.34 3.95
C HIS A 2 -6.93 -7.50 2.98
N CYS A 3 -5.84 -7.43 2.20
CA CYS A 3 -5.44 -8.53 1.31
C CYS A 3 -5.19 -9.85 2.06
N VAL A 4 -4.77 -9.79 3.32
CA VAL A 4 -4.34 -10.95 4.10
C VAL A 4 -5.24 -11.24 5.30
N ALA A 5 -6.13 -10.32 5.69
CA ALA A 5 -7.04 -10.46 6.82
C ALA A 5 -8.50 -10.13 6.49
N GLY A 6 -8.81 -9.60 5.30
CA GLY A 6 -10.15 -9.18 4.92
C GLY A 6 -10.60 -8.05 5.82
N THR A 7 -11.74 -8.21 6.48
CA THR A 7 -12.20 -7.30 7.55
C THR A 7 -11.88 -7.81 8.96
N GLY A 8 -11.10 -8.89 9.07
CA GLY A 8 -10.73 -9.52 10.34
C GLY A 8 -9.50 -8.89 10.98
N LEU A 9 -9.29 -9.21 12.27
CA LEU A 9 -8.13 -8.76 13.07
C LEU A 9 -6.99 -9.80 13.13
N THR A 10 -7.12 -10.89 12.37
CA THR A 10 -6.13 -11.96 12.28
C THR A 10 -5.97 -12.36 10.82
N PRO A 11 -4.77 -12.77 10.37
CA PRO A 11 -4.58 -13.26 9.01
C PRO A 11 -5.52 -14.43 8.68
N MET A 12 -6.11 -14.39 7.48
CA MET A 12 -6.98 -15.47 6.95
C MET A 12 -6.18 -16.55 6.22
N VAL A 13 -4.92 -16.28 5.91
CA VAL A 13 -3.99 -17.19 5.25
C VAL A 13 -2.80 -17.46 6.17
N SER A 14 -2.26 -18.67 6.11
CA SER A 14 -1.07 -19.08 6.88
C SER A 14 0.21 -19.03 6.05
N GLU A 15 0.09 -18.94 4.73
CA GLU A 15 1.22 -18.92 3.79
C GLU A 15 0.85 -18.05 2.59
N ILE A 16 1.81 -17.22 2.17
CA ILE A 16 1.70 -16.38 0.99
C ILE A 16 2.87 -16.73 0.05
N THR A 17 2.56 -16.87 -1.24
CA THR A 17 3.56 -16.92 -2.31
C THR A 17 3.77 -15.52 -2.85
N VAL A 18 5.01 -15.03 -2.83
CA VAL A 18 5.38 -13.72 -3.36
C VAL A 18 6.20 -13.92 -4.63
N THR A 19 5.80 -13.25 -5.71
CA THR A 19 6.52 -13.25 -6.98
C THR A 19 7.07 -11.86 -7.23
N PHE A 20 8.40 -11.74 -7.24
CA PHE A 20 9.10 -10.52 -7.61
C PHE A 20 9.42 -10.56 -9.10
N ASN A 21 9.08 -9.50 -9.81
CA ASN A 21 9.46 -9.30 -11.21
C ASN A 21 10.39 -8.09 -11.29
N ASP A 22 11.59 -8.26 -11.82
CA ASP A 22 12.44 -7.11 -12.16
C ASP A 22 12.05 -6.53 -13.53
N ILE A 23 12.56 -5.32 -13.81
CA ILE A 23 12.37 -4.60 -15.09
C ILE A 23 12.92 -5.39 -16.29
N ASN A 24 13.85 -6.32 -16.09
CA ASN A 24 14.47 -7.11 -17.14
C ASN A 24 13.76 -8.45 -17.40
N GLY A 25 12.65 -8.73 -16.69
CA GLY A 25 11.90 -9.98 -16.80
C GLY A 25 12.44 -11.13 -15.95
N THR A 26 13.39 -10.88 -15.04
CA THR A 26 13.77 -11.84 -14.00
C THR A 26 12.62 -12.00 -13.04
N GLN A 27 12.18 -13.25 -12.86
CA GLN A 27 11.15 -13.59 -11.90
C GLN A 27 11.76 -14.41 -10.76
N VAL A 28 11.54 -13.98 -9.53
CA VAL A 28 11.89 -14.75 -8.32
C VAL A 28 10.63 -15.00 -7.53
N THR A 29 10.27 -16.27 -7.37
CA THR A 29 9.13 -16.69 -6.55
C THR A 29 9.62 -17.22 -5.21
N VAL A 30 9.08 -16.67 -4.14
CA VAL A 30 9.30 -17.14 -2.77
C VAL A 30 7.99 -17.69 -2.23
N THR A 31 8.00 -18.99 -1.93
CA THR A 31 7.01 -19.64 -1.08
C THR A 31 7.49 -19.57 0.37
N GLY A 32 6.59 -19.31 1.33
CA GLY A 32 6.95 -19.22 2.75
C GLY A 32 6.95 -17.80 3.34
N ALA A 33 6.17 -16.85 2.81
CA ALA A 33 5.86 -15.64 3.59
C ALA A 33 4.80 -16.00 4.65
N ASN A 34 5.23 -16.70 5.70
CA ASN A 34 4.37 -17.28 6.75
C ASN A 34 4.22 -16.36 7.97
N LYS A 35 5.08 -15.35 8.11
CA LYS A 35 5.07 -14.35 9.18
C LYS A 35 4.36 -13.09 8.68
N ILE A 36 3.07 -13.01 8.96
CA ILE A 36 2.19 -11.91 8.59
C ILE A 36 1.98 -11.01 9.81
N HIS A 37 2.39 -9.76 9.71
CA HIS A 37 2.24 -8.76 10.75
C HIS A 37 1.20 -7.72 10.31
N LEU A 38 0.01 -7.74 10.91
CA LEU A 38 -0.97 -6.67 10.70
C LEU A 38 -0.56 -5.43 11.49
N SER A 39 -0.87 -4.24 10.98
CA SER A 39 -0.71 -2.99 11.75
C SER A 39 -1.41 -3.14 13.11
N PRO A 40 -0.77 -2.76 14.23
CA PRO A 40 -1.40 -2.80 15.56
C PRO A 40 -2.63 -1.90 15.66
N LEU A 41 -2.78 -0.96 14.73
CA LEU A 41 -3.91 -0.05 14.62
C LEU A 41 -4.95 -0.51 13.59
N TRP A 42 -4.77 -1.69 12.96
CA TRP A 42 -5.75 -2.25 12.04
C TRP A 42 -7.02 -2.68 12.80
N THR A 43 -8.17 -2.19 12.34
CA THR A 43 -9.48 -2.40 12.98
C THR A 43 -10.42 -3.30 12.16
N GLY A 44 -10.04 -3.66 10.94
CA GLY A 44 -10.96 -4.26 9.96
C GLY A 44 -11.61 -3.23 9.04
N ASP A 45 -11.42 -1.94 9.29
CA ASP A 45 -11.98 -0.82 8.54
C ASP A 45 -10.91 -0.11 7.70
N LEU A 46 -11.16 0.00 6.39
CA LEU A 46 -10.27 0.67 5.44
C LEU A 46 -10.22 2.18 5.68
N SER A 47 -11.30 2.77 6.21
CA SER A 47 -11.41 4.22 6.46
C SER A 47 -10.50 4.72 7.58
N ASP A 48 -9.96 3.83 8.40
CA ASP A 48 -9.06 4.15 9.50
C ASP A 48 -7.60 4.40 9.04
N GLY A 49 -7.30 4.24 7.75
CA GLY A 49 -5.96 4.49 7.17
C GLY A 49 -4.84 3.59 7.71
N ASN A 50 -5.18 2.56 8.50
CA ASN A 50 -4.24 1.61 9.09
C ASN A 50 -4.23 0.27 8.33
N ASP A 51 -4.63 0.28 7.06
CA ASP A 51 -4.71 -0.89 6.19
C ASP A 51 -3.33 -1.37 5.71
N LEU A 52 -2.44 -1.66 6.66
CA LEU A 52 -1.05 -2.05 6.41
C LEU A 52 -0.76 -3.43 6.99
N ALA A 53 0.03 -4.20 6.25
CA ALA A 53 0.60 -5.45 6.73
C ALA A 53 2.04 -5.58 6.24
N VAL A 54 2.90 -6.18 7.06
CA VAL A 54 4.28 -6.53 6.71
C VAL A 54 4.37 -8.05 6.61
N LEU A 55 4.96 -8.51 5.51
CA LEU A 55 5.23 -9.92 5.27
C LEU A 55 6.73 -10.16 5.47
N THR A 56 7.10 -11.00 6.41
CA THR A 56 8.50 -11.43 6.56
C THR A 56 8.71 -12.70 5.73
N LEU A 57 9.69 -12.65 4.82
CA LEU A 57 10.08 -13.80 4.00
C LEU A 57 10.94 -14.76 4.83
N ASP A 58 10.79 -16.07 4.61
CA ASP A 58 11.64 -17.08 5.24
C ASP A 58 13.13 -16.97 4.84
N PHE A 59 13.40 -16.44 3.65
CA PHE A 59 14.75 -16.25 3.12
C PHE A 59 14.88 -14.91 2.40
N ALA A 60 16.06 -14.29 2.52
CA ALA A 60 16.39 -13.09 1.79
C ALA A 60 16.41 -13.36 0.26
N VAL A 61 15.77 -12.47 -0.50
CA VAL A 61 15.80 -12.49 -1.96
C VAL A 61 17.03 -11.73 -2.45
N SER A 62 17.90 -12.41 -3.19
CA SER A 62 19.08 -11.79 -3.81
C SER A 62 18.81 -11.40 -5.27
N GLY A 63 19.46 -10.35 -5.74
CA GLY A 63 19.40 -9.94 -7.16
C GLY A 63 18.21 -9.02 -7.50
N ILE A 64 17.36 -8.70 -6.52
CA ILE A 64 16.27 -7.74 -6.66
C ILE A 64 16.45 -6.66 -5.60
N GLN A 65 16.46 -5.40 -6.02
CA GLN A 65 16.58 -4.26 -5.13
C GLN A 65 15.20 -3.90 -4.57
N GLY A 66 15.09 -3.85 -3.24
CA GLY A 66 13.92 -3.34 -2.56
C GLY A 66 13.81 -1.81 -2.68
N LEU A 67 12.59 -1.30 -2.47
CA LEU A 67 12.33 0.14 -2.44
C LEU A 67 12.52 0.70 -1.03
N GLU A 68 12.90 1.97 -0.93
CA GLU A 68 12.94 2.70 0.34
C GLU A 68 11.54 3.18 0.74
N LEU A 69 11.30 3.34 2.05
CA LEU A 69 10.12 4.03 2.57
C LEU A 69 10.40 5.55 2.63
N ALA A 70 9.40 6.37 2.30
CA ALA A 70 9.50 7.82 2.38
C ALA A 70 9.42 8.30 3.84
N THR A 71 10.45 8.98 4.34
CA THR A 71 10.59 9.34 5.78
C THR A 71 9.76 10.56 6.22
N GLY A 72 8.77 10.99 5.45
CA GLY A 72 8.00 12.18 5.75
C GLY A 72 6.63 12.18 5.07
N ASN A 73 5.83 13.19 5.38
CA ASN A 73 4.52 13.43 4.77
C ASN A 73 4.61 14.46 3.62
N ASP A 74 5.60 14.32 2.75
CA ASP A 74 5.88 15.27 1.66
C ASP A 74 5.09 14.98 0.37
N ALA A 75 4.33 13.88 0.34
CA ALA A 75 3.54 13.46 -0.82
C ALA A 75 2.25 14.26 -1.02
N LEU A 76 1.69 14.87 0.03
CA LEU A 76 0.50 15.69 -0.11
C LEU A 76 0.76 16.90 -1.04
N GLY A 77 -0.11 17.09 -2.02
CA GLY A 77 0.03 18.06 -3.10
C GLY A 77 1.13 17.72 -4.10
N LYS A 78 1.54 16.45 -4.21
CA LYS A 78 2.54 15.98 -5.18
C LYS A 78 2.00 14.85 -6.05
N ALA A 79 2.47 14.83 -7.30
CA ALA A 79 2.26 13.69 -8.18
C ALA A 79 3.07 12.49 -7.67
N VAL A 80 2.41 11.35 -7.54
CA VAL A 80 2.98 10.06 -7.19
C VAL A 80 2.84 9.11 -8.38
N ASP A 81 3.76 8.16 -8.50
CA ASP A 81 3.64 7.06 -9.45
C ASP A 81 2.94 5.87 -8.79
N ILE A 82 1.83 5.43 -9.38
CA ILE A 82 1.01 4.30 -8.93
C ILE A 82 1.42 3.08 -9.78
N TYR A 83 1.73 1.96 -9.13
CA TYR A 83 2.15 0.73 -9.79
C TYR A 83 1.23 -0.44 -9.46
N GLY A 84 0.77 -1.14 -10.50
CA GLY A 84 -0.29 -2.13 -10.34
C GLY A 84 -0.33 -3.21 -11.41
N TYR A 85 -0.95 -4.34 -11.07
CA TYR A 85 -1.23 -5.48 -11.96
C TYR A 85 -2.74 -5.74 -12.09
N GLY A 86 -3.59 -4.91 -11.50
CA GLY A 86 -5.03 -5.02 -11.48
C GLY A 86 -5.68 -4.78 -12.83
N ASP A 87 -7.01 -4.70 -12.80
CA ASP A 87 -7.82 -4.33 -13.95
C ASP A 87 -7.36 -2.97 -14.50
N TYR A 88 -7.44 -2.81 -15.82
CA TYR A 88 -6.86 -1.68 -16.53
C TYR A 88 -7.83 -1.12 -17.53
N GLY A 89 -7.74 0.14 -17.89
CA GLY A 89 -8.56 0.67 -18.97
C GLY A 89 -8.45 2.18 -19.08
N PRO A 90 -8.91 2.74 -20.21
CA PRO A 90 -9.02 4.19 -20.33
C PRO A 90 -10.18 4.68 -19.45
N GLY A 91 -9.98 5.77 -18.70
CA GLY A 91 -10.99 6.29 -17.76
C GLY A 91 -12.34 6.64 -18.41
N GLY A 92 -12.37 6.90 -19.72
CA GLY A 92 -13.61 7.12 -20.47
C GLY A 92 -14.45 5.86 -20.74
N GLN A 93 -13.88 4.66 -20.58
CA GLN A 93 -14.56 3.38 -20.78
C GLN A 93 -14.66 2.57 -19.49
N GLY A 94 -13.85 2.90 -18.48
CA GLY A 94 -13.72 2.13 -17.25
C GLY A 94 -12.67 1.04 -17.35
N ALA A 95 -12.57 0.29 -16.26
CA ALA A 95 -11.72 -0.86 -16.11
C ALA A 95 -12.17 -2.03 -17.02
N ILE A 96 -11.19 -2.67 -17.64
CA ILE A 96 -11.30 -3.89 -18.43
C ILE A 96 -10.94 -5.06 -17.51
N TYR A 97 -11.88 -5.98 -17.37
CA TYR A 97 -11.74 -7.21 -16.59
C TYR A 97 -11.75 -8.45 -17.49
N PRO A 98 -10.95 -9.50 -17.18
CA PRO A 98 -9.92 -9.51 -16.13
C PRO A 98 -8.66 -8.77 -16.57
N SER A 99 -7.83 -8.39 -15.59
CA SER A 99 -6.44 -7.99 -15.83
C SER A 99 -5.71 -8.92 -16.81
N ASP A 100 -4.85 -8.33 -17.64
CA ASP A 100 -3.96 -9.05 -18.56
C ASP A 100 -2.62 -9.44 -17.93
N GLY A 101 -2.46 -9.24 -16.61
CA GLY A 101 -1.29 -9.63 -15.83
C GLY A 101 -0.04 -8.78 -16.08
N LYS A 102 -0.16 -7.64 -16.76
CA LYS A 102 0.97 -6.72 -16.99
C LYS A 102 1.06 -5.66 -15.92
N LEU A 103 2.30 -5.38 -15.49
CA LEU A 103 2.60 -4.23 -14.64
C LEU A 103 2.30 -2.95 -15.43
N ARG A 104 1.56 -2.03 -14.81
CA ARG A 104 1.30 -0.69 -15.32
C ARG A 104 1.80 0.35 -14.32
N ARG A 105 2.12 1.51 -14.87
CA ARG A 105 2.43 2.73 -14.13
C ARG A 105 1.54 3.84 -14.64
N VAL A 106 0.88 4.53 -13.73
CA VAL A 106 0.20 5.80 -13.96
C VAL A 106 0.69 6.80 -12.92
N SER A 107 0.38 8.08 -13.08
CA SER A 107 0.64 9.07 -12.05
C SER A 107 -0.69 9.64 -11.55
N ASN A 108 -0.74 10.10 -10.31
CA ASN A 108 -1.87 10.86 -9.78
C ASN A 108 -1.40 11.84 -8.69
N LEU A 109 -2.18 12.87 -8.39
CA LEU A 109 -1.92 13.85 -7.35
C LEU A 109 -2.53 13.39 -6.03
N TYR A 110 -1.72 13.27 -4.98
CA TYR A 110 -2.28 13.15 -3.63
C TYR A 110 -2.80 14.50 -3.17
N GLU A 111 -4.09 14.62 -2.88
CA GLU A 111 -4.74 15.93 -2.72
C GLU A 111 -5.26 16.17 -1.31
N VAL A 112 -5.89 15.17 -0.71
CA VAL A 112 -6.71 15.36 0.49
C VAL A 112 -6.40 14.27 1.52
N LEU A 113 -6.17 14.67 2.77
CA LEU A 113 -6.05 13.72 3.87
C LEU A 113 -7.45 13.30 4.37
N GLY A 114 -7.57 12.08 4.91
CA GLY A 114 -8.82 11.61 5.50
C GLY A 114 -9.33 12.47 6.66
N SER A 115 -8.44 13.24 7.30
CA SER A 115 -8.76 14.22 8.34
C SER A 115 -9.34 15.54 7.81
N ASP A 116 -9.41 15.76 6.49
CA ASP A 116 -10.05 16.95 5.95
C ASP A 116 -11.53 17.01 6.39
N PRO A 117 -12.09 18.17 6.79
CA PRO A 117 -13.46 18.27 7.26
C PRO A 117 -14.52 17.72 6.30
N ALA A 118 -14.32 17.83 4.98
CA ALA A 118 -15.27 17.27 4.03
C ALA A 118 -15.16 15.75 3.97
N MET A 119 -13.95 15.18 4.08
CA MET A 119 -13.76 13.72 4.19
C MET A 119 -14.30 13.18 5.51
N GLN A 120 -14.17 13.94 6.60
CA GLN A 120 -14.80 13.63 7.89
C GLN A 120 -16.32 13.56 7.81
N SER A 121 -16.93 14.43 7.01
CA SER A 121 -18.38 14.39 6.78
C SER A 121 -18.85 13.11 6.07
N LEU A 122 -17.93 12.39 5.41
CA LEU A 122 -18.16 11.11 4.76
C LEU A 122 -17.79 9.90 5.63
N GLY A 123 -17.30 10.12 6.86
CA GLY A 123 -16.92 9.06 7.80
C GLY A 123 -15.45 8.64 7.76
N TYR A 124 -14.60 9.36 7.02
CA TYR A 124 -13.15 9.22 7.12
C TYR A 124 -12.62 10.10 8.25
N GLY A 125 -11.36 10.00 8.68
CA GLY A 125 -10.93 10.95 9.72
C GLY A 125 -9.48 10.99 10.12
N LEU A 126 -8.63 10.13 9.57
CA LEU A 126 -7.26 10.00 10.04
C LEU A 126 -6.25 10.49 8.99
N ASP A 127 -5.18 11.13 9.48
CA ASP A 127 -4.07 11.68 8.68
C ASP A 127 -3.17 10.61 8.05
N ASN A 128 -3.42 9.33 8.34
CA ASN A 128 -2.74 8.17 7.75
C ASN A 128 -3.45 7.66 6.48
N LEU A 129 -4.53 8.31 6.06
CA LEU A 129 -5.24 8.03 4.82
C LEU A 129 -5.14 9.24 3.90
N VAL A 130 -4.77 9.03 2.65
CA VAL A 130 -4.70 10.08 1.64
C VAL A 130 -5.55 9.70 0.44
N PHE A 131 -6.25 10.68 -0.11
CA PHE A 131 -7.14 10.55 -1.24
C PHE A 131 -6.62 11.33 -2.45
N TYR A 132 -6.97 10.81 -3.61
CA TYR A 132 -6.72 11.35 -4.94
C TYR A 132 -7.92 10.99 -5.82
N ASP A 133 -8.32 11.85 -6.74
CA ASP A 133 -9.34 11.53 -7.73
C ASP A 133 -8.74 11.28 -9.11
N PHE A 134 -9.52 10.66 -10.00
CA PHE A 134 -9.06 10.30 -11.34
C PHE A 134 -9.53 11.32 -12.38
N ASP A 135 -8.73 12.32 -12.66
CA ASP A 135 -9.08 13.35 -13.63
C ASP A 135 -8.79 12.98 -15.09
N ASN A 136 -9.28 13.86 -15.97
CA ASN A 136 -8.96 13.84 -17.39
C ASN A 136 -8.52 15.20 -17.96
N GLY A 137 -8.18 16.17 -17.10
CA GLY A 137 -7.88 17.54 -17.54
C GLY A 137 -9.11 18.44 -17.72
N THR A 138 -10.29 18.02 -17.24
CA THR A 138 -11.51 18.84 -17.34
C THR A 138 -12.24 18.94 -16.00
N THR A 139 -12.85 20.09 -15.75
CA THR A 139 -13.68 20.34 -14.54
C THR A 139 -14.94 19.47 -14.45
N ARG A 140 -15.23 18.66 -15.47
CA ARG A 140 -16.33 17.69 -15.44
C ARG A 140 -16.03 16.53 -14.51
N PHE A 141 -14.76 16.10 -14.47
CA PHE A 141 -14.32 14.93 -13.74
C PHE A 141 -13.47 15.25 -12.50
N ASP A 142 -13.19 16.53 -12.27
CA ASP A 142 -12.66 17.13 -11.03
C ASP A 142 -13.62 16.90 -9.86
N SER A 143 -13.44 15.79 -9.14
CA SER A 143 -14.34 15.36 -8.08
C SER A 143 -14.16 16.21 -6.84
N PHE A 144 -12.93 16.50 -6.43
CA PHE A 144 -12.68 17.37 -5.28
C PHE A 144 -13.07 18.83 -5.52
N GLY A 145 -12.90 19.36 -6.73
CA GLY A 145 -13.36 20.69 -7.08
C GLY A 145 -14.88 20.82 -7.07
N ARG A 146 -15.60 19.75 -7.42
CA ARG A 146 -17.07 19.71 -7.34
C ARG A 146 -17.59 19.46 -5.93
N PHE A 147 -16.89 18.64 -5.14
CA PHE A 147 -17.32 18.22 -3.81
C PHE A 147 -16.94 19.23 -2.71
N MET A 148 -15.70 19.70 -2.73
CA MET A 148 -15.10 20.51 -1.65
C MET A 148 -14.48 21.83 -2.14
N ASN A 149 -14.71 22.22 -3.40
CA ASN A 149 -14.17 23.45 -3.99
C ASN A 149 -12.63 23.49 -3.99
N LEU A 150 -11.99 22.32 -4.08
CA LEU A 150 -10.57 22.15 -4.31
C LEU A 150 -10.35 21.90 -5.81
N HIS A 151 -10.28 22.98 -6.59
CA HIS A 151 -10.20 22.87 -8.05
C HIS A 151 -8.79 22.49 -8.51
N ASP A 152 -8.66 21.27 -9.00
CA ASP A 152 -7.56 20.77 -9.80
C ASP A 152 -8.17 20.00 -10.98
N THR A 153 -7.52 19.95 -12.13
CA THR A 153 -7.97 19.08 -13.24
C THR A 153 -6.98 17.94 -13.47
N GLY A 154 -6.11 17.74 -12.49
CA GLY A 154 -5.10 16.73 -12.40
C GLY A 154 -3.98 16.88 -13.43
N LEU A 155 -3.36 15.76 -13.74
CA LEU A 155 -2.20 15.63 -14.63
C LEU A 155 -2.62 15.53 -16.11
N GLY A 156 -3.91 15.33 -16.37
CA GLY A 156 -4.50 15.25 -17.70
C GLY A 156 -4.64 13.83 -18.23
N ASN A 157 -5.40 13.71 -19.31
CA ASN A 157 -5.92 12.45 -19.85
C ASN A 157 -4.89 11.33 -20.14
N ASP A 158 -3.65 11.69 -20.49
CA ASP A 158 -2.64 10.72 -20.96
C ASP A 158 -1.63 10.35 -19.87
N GLN A 159 -1.65 11.05 -18.74
CA GLN A 159 -0.70 10.89 -17.63
C GLN A 159 -1.39 10.34 -16.38
N GLU A 160 -2.63 10.75 -16.18
CA GLU A 160 -3.35 10.43 -14.96
C GLU A 160 -3.99 9.05 -14.98
N GLY A 161 -3.99 8.40 -13.84
CA GLY A 161 -4.69 7.15 -13.63
C GLY A 161 -4.98 6.91 -12.16
N SER A 162 -5.78 5.90 -11.89
CA SER A 162 -6.10 5.47 -10.53
C SER A 162 -5.93 3.96 -10.42
N ILE A 163 -6.03 3.45 -9.20
CA ILE A 163 -5.96 2.03 -8.91
C ILE A 163 -7.18 1.29 -9.49
N GLY A 164 -6.95 0.09 -9.99
CA GLY A 164 -7.99 -0.85 -10.41
C GLY A 164 -8.21 -1.96 -9.39
N LEU A 165 -9.27 -2.74 -9.60
CA LEU A 165 -9.46 -3.98 -8.83
C LEU A 165 -8.25 -4.91 -9.04
N GLY A 166 -7.67 -5.40 -7.94
CA GLY A 166 -6.46 -6.23 -7.98
C GLY A 166 -5.15 -5.49 -7.72
N ASP A 167 -5.16 -4.15 -7.67
CA ASP A 167 -3.99 -3.36 -7.26
C ASP A 167 -3.81 -3.27 -5.73
N SER A 168 -4.76 -3.79 -4.96
CA SER A 168 -4.75 -3.81 -3.49
C SER A 168 -3.40 -4.23 -2.89
N GLY A 169 -2.84 -3.37 -2.04
CA GLY A 169 -1.53 -3.58 -1.41
C GLY A 169 -0.33 -3.17 -2.26
N GLY A 170 -0.55 -2.70 -3.50
CA GLY A 170 0.47 -2.13 -4.37
C GLY A 170 0.99 -0.77 -3.86
N PRO A 171 2.15 -0.32 -4.36
CA PRO A 171 2.79 0.89 -3.88
C PRO A 171 2.48 2.14 -4.72
N SER A 172 2.27 3.26 -4.04
CA SER A 172 2.48 4.60 -4.61
C SER A 172 3.87 5.11 -4.27
N LEU A 173 4.57 5.66 -5.27
CA LEU A 173 5.94 6.12 -5.15
C LEU A 173 6.08 7.63 -5.37
N LEU A 174 6.85 8.29 -4.49
CA LEU A 174 7.36 9.64 -4.70
C LEU A 174 8.89 9.58 -4.77
N ASN A 175 9.48 10.02 -5.87
CA ASN A 175 10.94 9.98 -6.08
C ASN A 175 11.56 8.59 -5.82
N GLY A 176 10.84 7.53 -6.20
CA GLY A 176 11.28 6.13 -6.03
C GLY A 176 11.13 5.56 -4.63
N ARG A 177 10.50 6.30 -3.69
CA ARG A 177 10.21 5.83 -2.33
C ARG A 177 8.73 5.54 -2.16
N ILE A 178 8.40 4.49 -1.42
CA ILE A 178 7.02 4.16 -1.09
C ILE A 178 6.48 5.24 -0.15
N VAL A 179 5.40 5.90 -0.56
CA VAL A 179 4.66 6.89 0.25
C VAL A 179 3.31 6.38 0.71
N GLY A 180 2.69 5.50 -0.06
CA GLY A 180 1.37 4.94 0.25
C GLY A 180 1.20 3.52 -0.28
N VAL A 181 0.20 2.84 0.26
CA VAL A 181 -0.21 1.49 -0.10
C VAL A 181 -1.68 1.51 -0.52
N HIS A 182 -1.98 1.00 -1.70
CA HIS A 182 -3.32 1.01 -2.30
C HIS A 182 -4.33 0.28 -1.41
N SER A 183 -5.36 0.99 -0.98
CA SER A 183 -6.37 0.45 -0.06
C SER A 183 -7.72 0.25 -0.75
N PHE A 184 -8.35 1.32 -1.23
CA PHE A 184 -9.68 1.25 -1.85
C PHE A 184 -9.95 2.37 -2.84
N ALA A 185 -10.97 2.17 -3.68
CA ALA A 185 -11.56 3.19 -4.53
C ALA A 185 -13.05 3.37 -4.20
N LEU A 186 -13.59 4.56 -4.47
CA LEU A 186 -14.98 4.91 -4.27
C LEU A 186 -15.50 5.86 -5.35
N GLN A 187 -16.82 5.91 -5.46
CA GLN A 187 -17.54 6.93 -6.22
C GLN A 187 -18.28 7.85 -5.25
N LEU A 188 -18.17 9.17 -5.45
CA LEU A 188 -18.99 10.14 -4.73
C LEU A 188 -20.32 10.33 -5.47
N ASP A 189 -21.37 9.69 -4.95
CA ASP A 189 -22.73 9.83 -5.48
C ASP A 189 -23.15 11.31 -5.52
N GLY A 190 -23.69 11.73 -6.67
CA GLY A 190 -24.18 13.11 -6.88
C GLY A 190 -23.15 14.11 -7.40
N TYR A 191 -21.85 13.76 -7.43
CA TYR A 191 -20.79 14.67 -7.92
C TYR A 191 -20.28 14.25 -9.29
N VAL A 192 -19.52 13.15 -9.32
CA VAL A 192 -19.03 12.52 -10.53
C VAL A 192 -19.26 11.02 -10.38
N ARG A 193 -20.26 10.51 -11.08
CA ARG A 193 -20.59 9.09 -11.12
C ARG A 193 -20.66 8.66 -12.56
N ASN A 194 -19.81 7.72 -12.96
CA ASN A 194 -20.07 6.90 -14.14
C ASN A 194 -20.64 5.56 -13.66
N PRO A 195 -21.97 5.44 -13.50
CA PRO A 195 -22.59 4.22 -12.99
C PRO A 195 -22.33 2.99 -13.88
N SER A 196 -21.82 3.18 -15.10
CA SER A 196 -21.58 2.14 -16.08
C SER A 196 -20.13 1.66 -16.15
N ALA A 197 -19.21 2.24 -15.36
CA ALA A 197 -17.79 1.98 -15.47
C ALA A 197 -17.07 2.19 -14.13
N VAL A 198 -16.75 1.11 -13.41
CA VAL A 198 -15.74 1.11 -12.34
C VAL A 198 -14.39 1.46 -12.97
N GLY A 199 -13.49 2.18 -12.28
CA GLY A 199 -12.19 2.59 -12.80
C GLY A 199 -12.31 3.67 -13.88
N SER A 200 -13.21 4.62 -13.69
CA SER A 200 -13.48 5.71 -14.64
C SER A 200 -13.13 7.08 -14.06
N TRP A 201 -13.11 8.10 -14.93
CA TRP A 201 -12.81 9.46 -14.50
C TRP A 201 -13.79 9.98 -13.43
N GLY A 202 -13.24 10.69 -12.45
CA GLY A 202 -13.87 11.26 -11.27
C GLY A 202 -14.11 10.27 -10.13
N GLU A 203 -13.68 9.03 -10.26
CA GLU A 203 -13.57 8.14 -9.11
C GLU A 203 -12.46 8.61 -8.17
N LEU A 204 -12.67 8.40 -6.88
CA LEU A 204 -11.67 8.65 -5.86
C LEU A 204 -11.00 7.33 -5.53
N ALA A 205 -9.74 7.40 -5.13
CA ALA A 205 -9.03 6.31 -4.50
C ALA A 205 -8.26 6.79 -3.29
N ALA A 206 -7.89 5.84 -2.45
CA ALA A 206 -7.24 6.11 -1.19
C ALA A 206 -6.11 5.10 -0.92
N ASP A 207 -5.01 5.66 -0.44
CA ASP A 207 -3.84 4.91 0.01
C ASP A 207 -3.65 5.08 1.52
N ALA A 208 -3.29 4.00 2.19
CA ALA A 208 -2.75 4.07 3.54
C ALA A 208 -1.31 4.60 3.47
N LEU A 209 -1.04 5.74 4.11
CA LEU A 209 0.28 6.36 4.15
C LEU A 209 1.24 5.50 4.98
N VAL A 210 2.47 5.32 4.49
CA VAL A 210 3.46 4.50 5.20
C VAL A 210 4.20 5.25 6.30
N PHE A 211 4.35 6.57 6.16
CA PHE A 211 5.13 7.40 7.09
C PHE A 211 4.66 7.27 8.56
N PRO A 212 3.35 7.37 8.88
CA PRO A 212 2.86 7.21 10.25
C PRO A 212 3.17 5.84 10.89
N ALA A 213 3.41 4.82 10.07
CA ALA A 213 3.61 3.44 10.51
C ALA A 213 5.09 3.01 10.52
N GLN A 214 6.03 3.93 10.24
CA GLN A 214 7.45 3.57 10.04
C GLN A 214 8.11 2.94 11.25
N ASP A 215 7.88 3.47 12.45
CA ASP A 215 8.47 2.91 13.66
C ASP A 215 8.04 1.46 13.87
N TRP A 216 6.76 1.17 13.58
CA TRP A 216 6.24 -0.19 13.64
C TRP A 216 6.86 -1.08 12.55
N ILE A 217 6.94 -0.61 11.29
CA ILE A 217 7.56 -1.39 10.21
C ILE A 217 9.04 -1.70 10.51
N HIS A 218 9.80 -0.70 10.96
CA HIS A 218 11.20 -0.88 11.35
C HIS A 218 11.37 -1.84 12.53
N SER A 219 10.43 -1.83 13.49
CA SER A 219 10.45 -2.77 14.62
C SER A 219 10.37 -4.24 14.18
N ILE A 220 9.70 -4.51 13.05
CA ILE A 220 9.60 -5.85 12.46
C ILE A 220 10.89 -6.18 11.71
N ALA A 221 11.39 -5.26 10.87
CA ALA A 221 12.60 -5.47 10.07
C ALA A 221 13.86 -5.69 10.93
N HIS A 222 13.89 -5.13 12.14
CA HIS A 222 15.02 -5.24 13.07
C HIS A 222 14.83 -6.33 14.13
N ALA A 223 13.72 -7.09 14.11
CA ALA A 223 13.50 -8.18 15.04
C ALA A 223 14.50 -9.32 14.76
N PRO A 224 15.36 -9.72 15.73
CA PRO A 224 16.32 -10.79 15.48
C PRO A 224 15.57 -12.10 15.23
N GLU A 225 15.93 -12.80 14.15
CA GLU A 225 15.42 -14.14 13.83
C GLU A 225 15.40 -15.04 15.08
N PRO A 226 14.34 -15.83 15.33
CA PRO A 226 14.28 -16.75 16.47
C PRO A 226 15.50 -17.67 16.59
N ALA A 227 16.11 -18.04 15.46
CA ALA A 227 17.34 -18.81 15.41
C ALA A 227 18.55 -18.07 16.03
N THR A 228 18.60 -16.74 15.95
CA THR A 228 19.66 -15.91 16.56
C THR A 228 19.59 -16.00 18.09
N TRP A 229 18.38 -15.93 18.64
CA TRP A 229 18.14 -16.09 20.08
C TRP A 229 18.43 -17.52 20.57
N ALA A 230 18.02 -18.54 19.81
CA ALA A 230 18.35 -19.92 20.11
C ALA A 230 19.87 -20.17 20.10
N SER A 231 20.58 -19.61 19.11
CA SER A 231 22.04 -19.69 19.00
C SER A 231 22.74 -18.99 20.15
N MET A 232 22.25 -17.81 20.54
CA MET A 232 22.80 -17.07 21.67
C MET A 232 22.52 -17.80 23.00
N GLY A 233 21.33 -18.37 23.17
CA GLY A 233 20.98 -19.19 24.34
C GLY A 233 21.85 -20.44 24.45
N LEU A 234 22.10 -21.14 23.35
CA LEU A 234 23.02 -22.28 23.29
C LEU A 234 24.46 -21.85 23.60
N GLY A 235 24.91 -20.72 23.06
CA GLY A 235 26.24 -20.15 23.35
C GLY A 235 26.43 -19.84 24.83
N LEU A 236 25.46 -19.18 25.46
CA LEU A 236 25.47 -18.87 26.89
C LEU A 236 25.46 -20.13 27.75
N ALA A 237 24.65 -21.14 27.39
CA ALA A 237 24.63 -22.42 28.10
C ALA A 237 25.98 -23.14 28.00
N ALA A 238 26.61 -23.15 26.82
CA ALA A 238 27.93 -23.74 26.62
C ALA A 238 29.01 -23.02 27.45
N CYS A 239 28.98 -21.68 27.51
CA CYS A 239 29.87 -20.89 28.36
C CYS A 239 29.68 -21.20 29.85
N CYS A 240 28.44 -21.31 30.33
CA CYS A 240 28.13 -21.69 31.71
C CYS A 240 28.64 -23.10 32.07
N VAL A 241 28.49 -24.06 31.16
CA VAL A 241 29.02 -25.42 31.35
C VAL A 241 30.55 -25.43 31.36
N ALA A 242 31.19 -24.67 30.47
CA ALA A 242 32.65 -24.54 30.41
C ALA A 242 33.21 -23.86 31.67
N ALA A 243 32.55 -22.82 32.18
CA ALA A 243 32.94 -22.11 33.40
C ALA A 243 32.81 -23.01 34.65
N ARG A 244 31.75 -23.82 34.74
CA ARG A 244 31.60 -24.83 35.81
C ARG A 244 32.69 -25.90 35.78
N ARG A 245 33.10 -26.35 34.59
CA ARG A 245 34.17 -27.36 34.43
C ARG A 245 35.57 -26.84 34.74
N ARG A 246 35.79 -25.52 34.71
CA ARG A 246 37.07 -24.90 35.09
C ARG A 246 37.19 -24.59 36.58
N SER A 247 36.08 -24.67 37.32
CA SER A 247 36.00 -24.33 38.74
C SER A 247 35.95 -25.57 39.64
N ALA A 248 36.10 -26.76 39.07
CA ALA A 248 36.20 -28.06 39.73
C ALA A 248 37.58 -28.66 39.43
#